data_AF-A0A7S2MDQ7-F1
#
_entry.id   AF-A0A7S2MDQ7-F1
#
_cell.length_a   1.000
_cell.length_b   1.000
_cell.length_c   1.000
_cell.angle_alpha   90.00
_cell.angle_beta   90.00
_cell.angle_gamma   90.00
#
_symmetry.space_group_name_H-M   'P 1'
#
loop_
_entity.id
_entity.type
_entity.pdbx_description
1 polymer ?
#
loop_
_entity_poly.entity_id
_entity_poly.type
_entity_poly.pdbx_seq_one_letter_code
_entity_poly.pdbx_strand_id
1 'polypeptide(L)'
;DRQGWTLVLGAMYMAAWTTYGFETAVCYTSELKNPEKDTFKSIFCAGLFCAAFFLVIPFTFQGVLGREKLLEPGIADGTGIAAALGDMLGGNPVVTRIYVVLMILALFLAIMTAMAGSSR
;
A
#
# COMPACT_ATOMS: atom_id res chain seq x y z
N ASP A 1 -21.26 13.68 -15.48
CA ASP A 1 -21.92 12.74 -14.55
C ASP A 1 -21.49 11.27 -14.66
N ARG A 2 -21.38 10.64 -15.84
CA ARG A 2 -20.91 9.23 -15.94
C ARG A 2 -19.44 9.03 -15.60
N GLN A 3 -18.57 9.97 -16.01
CA GLN A 3 -17.13 9.92 -15.77
C GLN A 3 -16.77 10.03 -14.27
N GLY A 4 -17.51 10.83 -13.50
CA GLY A 4 -17.28 10.96 -12.06
C GLY A 4 -17.52 9.66 -11.30
N TRP A 5 -18.61 8.96 -11.62
CA TRP A 5 -18.89 7.65 -11.04
C TRP A 5 -17.86 6.58 -11.43
N THR A 6 -17.37 6.60 -12.68
CA THR A 6 -16.31 5.68 -13.11
C THR A 6 -15.01 5.92 -12.34
N LEU A 7 -14.64 7.18 -12.07
CA LEU A 7 -13.45 7.51 -11.28
C LEU A 7 -13.57 7.06 -9.83
N VAL A 8 -14.73 7.27 -9.20
CA VAL A 8 -14.97 6.83 -7.81
C VAL A 8 -14.92 5.32 -7.70
N LEU A 9 -15.58 4.60 -8.60
CA LEU A 9 -15.58 3.12 -8.60
C LEU A 9 -14.19 2.56 -8.92
N GLY A 10 -13.44 3.19 -9.83
CA GLY A 10 -12.05 2.81 -10.12
C GLY A 10 -11.13 2.99 -8.92
N ALA A 11 -11.24 4.12 -8.22
CA ALA A 11 -10.46 4.37 -7.00
C ALA A 11 -10.82 3.37 -5.88
N MET A 12 -12.11 3.05 -5.71
CA MET A 12 -12.55 2.03 -4.75
C MET A 12 -12.03 0.63 -5.09
N TYR A 13 -11.99 0.26 -6.37
CA TYR A 13 -11.44 -1.03 -6.81
C TYR A 13 -9.93 -1.14 -6.50
N MET A 14 -9.16 -0.09 -6.79
CA MET A 14 -7.73 -0.03 -6.46
C MET A 14 -7.50 -0.12 -4.95
N ALA A 15 -8.31 0.58 -4.15
CA ALA A 15 -8.24 0.50 -2.69
C ALA A 15 -8.56 -0.92 -2.21
N ALA A 16 -9.62 -1.55 -2.72
CA ALA A 16 -9.99 -2.93 -2.38
C ALA A 16 -8.86 -3.91 -2.69
N TRP A 17 -8.18 -3.75 -3.83
CA TRP A 17 -7.08 -4.63 -4.23
C TRP A 17 -5.93 -4.66 -3.22
N THR A 18 -5.57 -3.50 -2.67
CA THR A 18 -4.51 -3.40 -1.66
C THR A 18 -4.89 -3.97 -0.30
N THR A 19 -6.19 -4.19 -0.03
CA THR A 19 -6.68 -4.77 1.23
C THR A 19 -6.85 -6.29 1.21
N TYR A 20 -6.73 -6.97 0.06
CA TYR A 20 -6.86 -8.43 0.02
C TYR A 20 -5.79 -9.17 0.84
N GLY A 21 -4.71 -8.50 1.24
CA GLY A 21 -3.72 -9.04 2.17
C GLY A 21 -4.28 -9.43 3.55
N PHE A 22 -5.47 -8.94 3.95
CA PHE A 22 -6.13 -9.33 5.21
C PHE A 22 -6.49 -10.81 5.30
N GLU A 23 -6.65 -11.48 4.15
CA GLU A 23 -6.90 -12.92 4.11
C GLU A 23 -5.79 -13.70 4.82
N THR A 24 -4.52 -13.26 4.68
CA THR A 24 -3.40 -13.88 5.39
C THR A 24 -3.56 -13.82 6.90
N ALA A 25 -4.04 -12.69 7.46
CA ALA A 25 -4.26 -12.55 8.89
C ALA A 25 -5.34 -13.52 9.42
N VAL A 26 -6.28 -13.95 8.57
CA VAL A 26 -7.31 -14.95 8.91
C VAL A 26 -6.78 -16.37 8.75
N CYS A 27 -5.98 -16.65 7.71
CA CYS A 27 -5.42 -17.99 7.46
C CYS A 27 -4.38 -18.43 8.52
N TYR A 28 -3.76 -17.49 9.24
CA TYR A 28 -2.84 -17.77 10.34
C TYR A 28 -3.49 -17.75 11.74
N THR A 29 -4.83 -17.67 11.83
CA THR A 29 -5.57 -17.68 13.11
C THR A 29 -5.38 -18.97 13.91
N SER A 30 -5.13 -20.09 13.22
CA SER A 30 -4.82 -21.38 13.84
C SER A 30 -3.44 -21.45 14.51
N GLU A 31 -2.54 -20.51 14.19
CA GLU A 31 -1.22 -20.37 14.84
C GLU A 31 -1.24 -19.38 16.02
N LEU A 32 -2.39 -18.78 16.33
CA LEU A 32 -2.56 -17.88 17.48
C LEU A 32 -2.75 -18.65 18.78
N LYS A 33 -2.15 -18.13 19.87
CA LYS A 33 -2.18 -18.76 21.19
C LYS A 33 -3.61 -18.87 21.77
N ASN A 34 -4.48 -17.87 21.52
CA ASN A 34 -5.90 -17.89 21.91
C ASN A 34 -6.81 -17.44 20.75
N PRO A 35 -7.29 -18.35 19.90
CA PRO A 35 -7.97 -18.00 18.64
C PRO A 35 -9.27 -17.21 18.82
N GLU A 36 -10.05 -17.43 19.88
CA GLU A 36 -11.33 -16.73 20.09
C GLU A 36 -11.18 -15.21 20.32
N LYS A 37 -10.14 -14.78 21.03
CA LYS A 37 -9.95 -13.36 21.37
C LYS A 37 -8.93 -12.67 20.48
N ASP A 38 -7.88 -13.39 20.07
CA ASP A 38 -6.78 -12.80 19.32
C ASP A 38 -7.13 -12.59 17.84
N THR A 39 -8.04 -13.39 17.27
CA THR A 39 -8.51 -13.23 15.87
C THR A 39 -9.31 -11.94 15.69
N PHE A 40 -10.29 -11.68 16.55
CA PHE A 40 -11.10 -10.45 16.47
C PHE A 40 -10.24 -9.20 16.69
N LYS A 41 -9.32 -9.24 17.67
CA LYS A 41 -8.40 -8.14 17.94
C LYS A 41 -7.45 -7.90 16.78
N SER A 42 -6.94 -8.95 16.14
CA SER A 42 -6.02 -8.84 15.00
C SER A 42 -6.70 -8.24 13.78
N ILE A 43 -7.88 -8.74 13.40
CA ILE A 43 -8.63 -8.21 12.25
C ILE A 43 -9.01 -6.74 12.48
N PHE A 44 -9.51 -6.41 13.67
CA PHE A 44 -9.93 -5.04 13.99
C PHE A 44 -8.73 -4.08 14.03
N CYS A 45 -7.62 -4.48 14.66
CA CYS A 45 -6.41 -3.65 14.74
C CYS A 45 -5.75 -3.48 13.37
N ALA A 46 -5.73 -4.53 12.54
CA ALA A 46 -5.16 -4.47 11.21
C ALA A 46 -6.03 -3.63 10.27
N GLY A 47 -7.36 -3.70 10.39
CA GLY A 47 -8.30 -2.82 9.69
C GLY A 47 -8.11 -1.35 10.06
N LEU A 48 -7.99 -1.04 11.37
CA LEU A 48 -7.72 0.31 11.86
C LEU A 48 -6.37 0.84 11.34
N PHE A 49 -5.33 0.01 11.35
CA PHE A 49 -4.02 0.35 10.81
C PHE A 49 -4.10 0.67 9.31
N CYS A 50 -4.77 -0.16 8.52
CA CYS A 50 -4.93 0.08 7.09
C CYS A 50 -5.73 1.37 6.79
N ALA A 51 -6.81 1.63 7.54
CA ALA A 51 -7.55 2.88 7.43
C ALA A 51 -6.68 4.12 7.73
N ALA A 52 -5.82 4.05 8.74
CA ALA A 52 -4.87 5.11 9.04
C ALA A 52 -3.90 5.37 7.87
N PHE A 53 -3.34 4.31 7.27
CA PHE A 53 -2.44 4.42 6.12
C PHE A 53 -3.14 5.01 4.88
N PHE A 54 -4.38 4.61 4.61
CA PHE A 54 -5.17 5.18 3.52
C PHE A 54 -5.52 6.65 3.69
N LEU A 55 -5.47 7.18 4.91
CA LEU A 55 -5.66 8.61 5.15
C LEU A 55 -4.34 9.37 5.10
N VAL A 56 -3.31 8.84 5.78
CA VAL A 56 -2.02 9.53 5.94
C VAL A 56 -1.25 9.60 4.62
N ILE A 57 -1.22 8.52 3.83
CA ILE A 57 -0.46 8.47 2.58
C ILE A 57 -0.96 9.50 1.55
N PRO A 58 -2.25 9.51 1.13
CA PRO A 58 -2.68 10.52 0.16
C PRO A 58 -2.56 11.94 0.73
N PHE A 59 -2.71 12.12 2.04
CA PHE A 59 -2.53 13.42 2.67
C PHE A 59 -1.07 13.93 2.58
N THR A 60 -0.08 13.09 2.87
CA THR A 60 1.34 13.48 2.75
C THR A 60 1.77 13.65 1.30
N PHE A 61 1.31 12.78 0.40
CA PHE A 61 1.61 12.90 -1.03
C PHE A 61 1.00 14.17 -1.64
N GLN A 62 -0.26 14.48 -1.33
CA GLN A 62 -0.89 15.71 -1.78
C GLN A 62 -0.29 16.95 -1.10
N GLY A 63 0.16 16.83 0.15
CA GLY A 63 0.77 17.92 0.91
C GLY A 63 2.18 18.32 0.46
N VAL A 64 3.00 17.38 -0.01
CA VAL A 64 4.40 17.65 -0.39
C VAL A 64 4.59 17.85 -1.90
N LEU A 65 3.91 17.06 -2.75
CA LEU A 65 4.10 17.14 -4.21
C LEU A 65 3.15 18.15 -4.89
N GLY A 66 2.01 18.46 -4.26
CA GLY A 66 0.95 19.27 -4.88
C GLY A 66 0.20 18.53 -6.00
N ARG A 67 -0.93 19.11 -6.42
CA ARG A 67 -1.89 18.48 -7.36
C ARG A 67 -1.33 18.31 -8.78
N GLU A 68 -0.36 19.13 -9.17
CA GLU A 68 0.28 19.12 -10.50
C GLU A 68 1.24 17.95 -10.69
N LYS A 69 2.08 17.65 -9.69
CA LYS A 69 3.04 16.53 -9.75
C LYS A 69 2.39 15.16 -9.61
N LEU A 70 1.22 15.09 -8.96
CA LEU A 70 0.40 13.87 -8.84
C LEU A 70 -0.27 13.44 -10.16
N LEU A 71 -0.45 14.37 -11.11
CA LEU A 71 -1.01 14.10 -12.44
C LEU A 71 0.07 13.82 -13.50
N GLU A 72 1.36 13.88 -13.13
CA GLU A 72 2.45 13.58 -14.04
C GLU A 72 2.42 12.07 -14.38
N PRO A 73 2.53 11.69 -15.67
CA PRO A 73 2.33 10.30 -16.12
C PRO A 73 3.25 9.30 -15.42
N GLY A 74 4.46 9.73 -14.99
CA GLY A 74 5.38 8.89 -14.23
C GLY A 74 4.85 8.43 -12.86
N ILE A 75 3.99 9.20 -12.19
CA ILE A 75 3.36 8.77 -10.92
C ILE A 75 2.14 7.88 -11.19
N ALA A 76 1.40 8.13 -12.27
CA ALA A 76 0.25 7.30 -12.66
C ALA A 76 0.67 5.86 -13.03
N ASP A 77 1.83 5.70 -13.67
CA ASP A 77 2.41 4.39 -14.02
C ASP A 77 3.18 3.72 -12.86
N GLY A 78 3.27 4.37 -11.69
CA GLY A 78 3.96 3.84 -10.49
C GLY A 78 5.50 3.82 -10.55
N THR A 79 6.08 4.03 -11.74
CA THR A 79 7.54 4.07 -11.95
C THR A 79 8.23 5.27 -11.30
N GLY A 80 7.50 6.37 -11.14
CA GLY A 80 7.98 7.63 -10.55
C GLY A 80 7.81 7.74 -9.04
N ILE A 81 7.18 6.77 -8.36
CA ILE A 81 6.92 6.86 -6.91
C ILE A 81 8.22 6.94 -6.11
N ALA A 82 9.26 6.18 -6.51
CA ALA A 82 10.56 6.22 -5.83
C ALA A 82 11.28 7.57 -6.01
N ALA A 83 11.17 8.18 -7.19
CA ALA A 83 11.72 9.51 -7.46
C ALA A 83 10.97 10.59 -6.68
N ALA A 84 9.63 10.49 -6.66
CA ALA A 84 8.78 11.40 -5.91
C ALA A 84 9.05 11.34 -4.40
N LEU A 85 9.23 10.13 -3.84
CA LEU A 85 9.63 9.95 -2.44
C LEU A 85 11.04 10.46 -2.16
N GLY A 86 11.98 10.26 -3.09
CA GLY A 86 13.34 10.81 -2.99
C GLY A 86 13.36 12.33 -2.97
N ASP A 87 12.52 12.98 -3.78
CA ASP A 87 12.35 14.43 -3.79
C ASP A 87 11.70 14.93 -2.49
N MET A 88 10.73 14.18 -1.92
CA MET A 88 10.16 14.52 -0.60
C MET A 88 11.19 14.51 0.54
N LEU A 89 12.23 13.66 0.46
CA LEU A 89 13.28 13.54 1.48
C LEU A 89 14.49 14.45 1.25
N GLY A 90 14.45 15.36 0.28
CA GLY A 90 15.51 16.36 0.04
C GLY A 90 16.31 16.17 -1.24
N GLY A 91 15.82 15.38 -2.21
CA GLY A 91 16.30 15.37 -3.60
C GLY A 91 17.70 14.78 -3.82
N ASN A 92 18.26 14.08 -2.84
CA ASN A 92 19.59 13.48 -2.99
C ASN A 92 19.50 12.21 -3.87
N PRO A 93 20.21 12.15 -5.01
CA PRO A 93 20.16 11.02 -5.94
C PRO A 93 20.59 9.68 -5.31
N VAL A 94 21.36 9.71 -4.23
CA VAL A 94 21.74 8.50 -3.47
C VAL A 94 20.53 7.93 -2.73
N VAL A 95 19.72 8.80 -2.10
CA VAL A 95 18.53 8.39 -1.34
C VAL A 95 17.49 7.79 -2.28
N THR A 96 17.25 8.44 -3.43
CA THR A 96 16.34 7.92 -4.46
C THR A 96 16.73 6.51 -4.93
N ARG A 97 18.02 6.26 -5.17
CA ARG A 97 18.52 4.93 -5.59
C ARG A 97 18.34 3.87 -4.51
N ILE A 98 18.53 4.22 -3.24
CA ILE A 98 18.29 3.31 -2.11
C ILE A 98 16.81 2.93 -2.05
N TYR A 99 15.90 3.88 -2.21
CA TYR A 99 14.45 3.60 -2.24
C TYR A 99 14.05 2.67 -3.40
N VAL A 100 14.62 2.86 -4.59
CA VAL A 100 14.37 1.96 -5.73
C VAL A 100 14.77 0.52 -5.37
N VAL A 101 15.94 0.32 -4.77
CA VAL A 101 16.39 -1.03 -4.35
C VAL A 101 15.48 -1.61 -3.27
N LEU A 102 15.07 -0.80 -2.28
CA LEU A 102 14.14 -1.24 -1.23
C LEU A 102 12.77 -1.64 -1.79
N MET A 103 12.23 -0.91 -2.77
CA MET A 103 10.97 -1.26 -3.42
C MET A 103 11.08 -2.56 -4.22
N ILE A 104 12.20 -2.80 -4.90
CA ILE A 104 12.46 -4.07 -5.59
C ILE A 104 12.48 -5.22 -4.58
N LEU A 105 13.18 -5.07 -3.45
CA LEU A 105 13.19 -6.08 -2.38
C LEU A 105 11.81 -6.29 -1.75
N ALA A 106 11.03 -5.22 -1.57
CA ALA A 106 9.66 -5.31 -1.07
C ALA A 106 8.75 -6.10 -2.03
N LEU A 107 8.92 -5.92 -3.35
CA LEU A 107 8.21 -6.71 -4.36
C LEU A 107 8.59 -8.19 -4.28
N PHE A 108 9.87 -8.51 -4.14
CA PHE A 108 10.31 -9.90 -3.93
C PHE A 108 9.69 -10.51 -2.67
N LEU A 109 9.66 -9.77 -1.57
CA LEU A 109 9.05 -10.22 -0.31
C LEU A 109 7.53 -10.46 -0.45
N ALA A 110 6.83 -9.57 -1.16
CA ALA A 110 5.40 -9.72 -1.42
C ALA A 110 5.11 -10.99 -2.24
N ILE A 111 5.93 -11.27 -3.26
CA ILE A 111 5.81 -12.49 -4.09
C ILE A 111 6.04 -13.74 -3.23
N MET A 112 7.06 -13.74 -2.37
CA MET A 112 7.32 -14.87 -1.45
C MET A 112 6.18 -15.09 -0.45
N THR A 113 5.58 -14.01 0.07
CA THR A 113 4.43 -14.09 0.99
C THR A 113 3.20 -14.68 0.32
N ALA A 114 2.92 -14.29 -0.93
CA ALA A 114 1.84 -14.87 -1.72
C ALA A 114 2.07 -16.36 -2.02
N MET A 115 3.29 -16.77 -2.38
CA MET A 115 3.64 -18.17 -2.60
C MET A 115 3.49 -19.03 -1.33
N ALA A 116 3.92 -18.50 -0.17
CA ALA A 116 3.76 -19.16 1.12
C ALA A 116 2.28 -19.34 1.50
N GLY A 117 1.41 -18.39 1.14
CA GLY A 117 -0.04 -18.49 1.30
C GLY A 117 -0.66 -19.56 0.40
N SER A 118 -0.26 -19.64 -0.88
CA SER A 118 -0.80 -20.60 -1.85
C SER A 118 -0.41 -22.07 -1.62
N SER A 119 0.66 -22.32 -0.85
CA SER A 119 1.12 -23.67 -0.52
C SER A 119 0.39 -24.26 0.71
N ARG A 120 -0.45 -23.46 1.37
CA ARG A 120 -1.34 -23.88 2.46
C ARG A 120 -2.72 -24.14 1.88
#